data_AF-A0A2V5SUD9-F1
#
_entry.id   AF-A0A2V5SUD9-F1
#
_cell.length_a   1.000
_cell.length_b   1.000
_cell.length_c   1.000
_cell.angle_alpha   90.00
_cell.angle_beta   90.00
_cell.angle_gamma   90.00
#
_symmetry.space_group_name_H-M   'P 1'
#
loop_
_entity.id
_entity.type
_entity.pdbx_description
1 polymer ?
#
loop_
_entity_poly.entity_id
_entity_poly.type
_entity_poly.pdbx_seq_one_letter_code
_entity_poly.pdbx_strand_id
1 'polypeptide(L)'
;MPYYDQDVFLLSEQFPGYPNDPAYIAARTNARTTARSGIDSVINSGVDAIVAPHLTNSTGPAVAGYPNLSIPVGIRDSGRPAGMLMYSTFLHEPQLIGFGYALEQALNVRQQPQFLGSIIPIPNGGFCTGQPRQPQVFTAGARLPRIF
;
A
#
# COMPACT_ATOMS: atom_id res chain seq x y z
N MET A 1 21.67 -1.70 -17.78
CA MET A 1 21.18 -3.10 -17.84
C MET A 1 19.67 -3.06 -17.71
N PRO A 2 18.88 -3.69 -18.60
CA PRO A 2 17.42 -3.59 -18.60
C PRO A 2 16.74 -4.44 -17.50
N TYR A 3 17.52 -5.08 -16.64
CA TYR A 3 17.07 -6.00 -15.60
C TYR A 3 17.54 -5.54 -14.23
N TYR A 4 16.72 -5.78 -13.20
CA TYR A 4 17.07 -5.54 -11.81
C TYR A 4 17.94 -6.69 -11.29
N ASP A 5 18.92 -6.38 -10.44
CA ASP A 5 19.76 -7.35 -9.74
C ASP A 5 19.17 -7.70 -8.36
N GLN A 6 19.92 -8.45 -7.54
CA GLN A 6 19.55 -8.91 -6.20
C GLN A 6 20.27 -8.16 -5.06
N ASP A 7 20.64 -6.90 -5.28
CA ASP A 7 21.45 -6.08 -4.36
C ASP A 7 20.95 -6.09 -2.91
N VAL A 8 19.63 -5.97 -2.69
CA VAL A 8 19.04 -5.96 -1.34
C VAL A 8 19.26 -7.28 -0.62
N PHE A 9 19.22 -8.42 -1.34
CA PHE A 9 19.48 -9.74 -0.77
C PHE A 9 20.96 -9.88 -0.40
N LEU A 10 21.87 -9.49 -1.30
CA LEU A 10 23.32 -9.54 -1.07
C LEU A 10 23.75 -8.61 0.08
N LEU A 11 23.16 -7.43 0.19
CA LEU A 11 23.37 -6.53 1.33
C LEU A 11 22.84 -7.11 2.64
N SER A 12 21.68 -7.78 2.61
CA SER A 12 21.10 -8.40 3.80
C SER A 12 21.92 -9.61 4.30
N GLU A 13 22.54 -10.38 3.41
CA GLU A 13 23.41 -11.51 3.77
C GLU A 13 24.68 -11.06 4.51
N GLN A 14 25.19 -9.86 4.23
CA GLN A 14 26.35 -9.29 4.90
C GLN A 14 26.06 -8.84 6.34
N PHE A 15 24.78 -8.73 6.73
CA PHE A 15 24.42 -8.27 8.07
C PHE A 15 24.70 -9.35 9.13
N PRO A 16 25.33 -8.99 10.26
CA PRO A 16 25.63 -9.93 11.36
C PRO A 16 24.37 -10.50 12.03
N GLY A 17 23.20 -9.92 11.76
CA GLY A 17 21.91 -10.48 12.09
C GLY A 17 21.25 -9.92 13.36
N TYR A 18 19.97 -10.27 13.50
CA TYR A 18 19.13 -10.01 14.67
C TYR A 18 19.38 -11.09 15.76
N PRO A 19 19.27 -10.79 17.07
CA PRO A 19 18.89 -9.52 17.69
C PRO A 19 20.04 -8.69 18.28
N ASN A 20 21.28 -9.20 18.31
CA ASN A 20 22.30 -8.69 19.24
C ASN A 20 23.24 -7.62 18.65
N ASP A 21 23.09 -7.22 17.39
CA ASP A 21 23.87 -6.12 16.80
C ASP A 21 23.45 -4.77 17.41
N PRO A 22 24.35 -4.06 18.13
CA PRO A 22 24.03 -2.76 18.73
C PRO A 22 23.62 -1.70 17.69
N ALA A 23 24.17 -1.74 16.48
CA ALA A 23 23.82 -0.78 15.42
C ALA A 23 22.38 -1.00 14.95
N TYR A 24 21.99 -2.25 14.72
CA TYR A 24 20.59 -2.62 14.43
C TYR A 24 19.65 -2.20 15.56
N ILE A 25 19.98 -2.50 16.82
CA ILE A 25 19.14 -2.15 17.98
C ILE A 25 18.94 -0.64 18.05
N ALA A 26 20.00 0.15 17.90
CA ALA A 26 19.94 1.61 17.90
C ALA A 26 19.08 2.14 16.75
N ALA A 27 19.29 1.65 15.51
CA ALA A 27 18.52 2.05 14.34
C ALA A 27 17.03 1.73 14.50
N ARG A 28 16.69 0.50 14.91
CA ARG A 28 15.31 0.07 15.18
C ARG A 28 14.65 0.94 16.25
N THR A 29 15.36 1.19 17.35
CA THR A 29 14.85 1.98 18.48
C THR A 29 14.59 3.41 18.06
N ASN A 30 15.53 4.05 17.36
CA ASN A 30 15.39 5.40 16.86
C ASN A 30 14.19 5.51 15.89
N ALA A 31 14.11 4.63 14.90
CA ALA A 31 13.03 4.63 13.91
C ALA A 31 11.65 4.47 14.55
N ARG A 32 11.48 3.45 15.40
CA ARG A 32 10.20 3.21 16.09
C ARG A 32 9.82 4.33 17.05
N THR A 33 10.78 4.83 17.83
CA THR A 33 10.51 5.90 18.81
C THR A 33 10.07 7.17 18.10
N THR A 34 10.79 7.56 17.04
CA THR A 34 10.48 8.77 16.27
C THR A 34 9.11 8.68 15.60
N ALA A 35 8.80 7.55 14.96
CA ALA A 35 7.52 7.35 14.30
C ALA A 35 6.35 7.37 15.29
N ARG A 36 6.51 6.70 16.45
CA ARG A 36 5.49 6.68 17.51
C ARG A 36 5.29 8.05 18.12
N SER A 37 6.37 8.73 18.53
CA SER A 37 6.25 10.06 19.14
C SER A 37 5.56 11.06 18.23
N GLY A 38 5.82 11.00 16.91
CA GLY A 38 5.16 11.87 15.94
C GLY A 38 3.65 11.63 15.87
N ILE A 39 3.21 10.37 15.76
CA ILE A 39 1.79 10.02 15.69
C ILE A 39 1.10 10.28 17.04
N ASP A 40 1.68 9.78 18.12
CA ASP A 40 1.09 9.87 19.47
C ASP A 40 0.97 11.32 19.91
N SER A 41 1.94 12.19 19.57
CA SER A 41 1.82 13.63 19.87
C SER A 41 0.62 14.28 19.20
N VAL A 42 0.28 13.86 17.97
CA VAL A 42 -0.87 14.40 17.24
C VAL A 42 -2.16 13.83 17.82
N ILE A 43 -2.25 12.52 18.05
CA ILE A 43 -3.44 11.90 18.68
C ILE A 43 -3.72 12.51 20.06
N ASN A 44 -2.67 12.69 20.89
CA ASN A 44 -2.79 13.31 22.22
C ASN A 44 -3.17 14.80 22.20
N SER A 45 -3.18 15.46 21.03
CA SER A 45 -3.75 16.81 20.88
C SER A 45 -5.28 16.82 20.82
N GLY A 46 -5.92 15.65 20.86
CA GLY A 46 -7.37 15.48 20.95
C GLY A 46 -8.05 15.07 19.64
N VAL A 47 -7.30 14.51 18.68
CA VAL A 47 -7.86 13.97 17.43
C VAL A 47 -7.88 12.45 17.47
N ASP A 48 -8.90 11.82 16.87
CA ASP A 48 -9.06 10.36 16.88
C ASP A 48 -8.26 9.65 15.79
N ALA A 49 -7.98 10.34 14.69
CA ALA A 49 -7.25 9.82 13.54
C ALA A 49 -6.56 10.93 12.75
N ILE A 50 -5.49 10.56 12.05
CA ILE A 50 -4.76 11.40 11.10
C ILE A 50 -5.12 10.94 9.69
N VAL A 51 -5.45 11.88 8.81
CA VAL A 51 -5.76 11.62 7.41
C VAL A 51 -4.72 12.24 6.48
N ALA A 52 -4.39 11.55 5.39
CA ALA A 52 -3.47 12.04 4.38
C ALA A 52 -3.85 11.52 2.99
N PRO A 53 -3.57 12.26 1.90
CA PRO A 53 -3.69 11.72 0.55
C PRO A 53 -2.91 10.41 0.40
N HIS A 54 -3.45 9.46 -0.36
CA HIS A 54 -2.76 8.20 -0.66
C HIS A 54 -1.38 8.48 -1.29
N LEU A 55 -0.36 7.72 -0.86
CA LEU A 55 1.07 7.78 -1.24
C LEU A 55 1.97 8.80 -0.53
N THR A 56 1.46 9.66 0.36
CA THR A 56 2.35 10.64 1.04
C THR A 56 2.84 10.19 2.42
N ASN A 57 2.06 9.42 3.18
CA ASN A 57 2.30 9.22 4.63
C ASN A 57 2.13 7.78 5.14
N SER A 58 2.44 6.73 4.36
CA SER A 58 2.36 5.34 4.84
C SER A 58 3.51 4.91 5.75
N THR A 59 4.69 5.54 5.63
CA THR A 59 5.91 5.15 6.36
C THR A 59 5.77 5.35 7.86
N GLY A 60 5.16 6.45 8.31
CA GLY A 60 4.96 6.75 9.74
C GLY A 60 4.27 5.61 10.49
N PRO A 61 3.01 5.28 10.18
CA PRO A 61 2.30 4.21 10.86
C PRO A 61 2.94 2.82 10.62
N ALA A 62 3.53 2.57 9.45
CA ALA A 62 4.23 1.31 9.18
C ALA A 62 5.44 1.10 10.11
N VAL A 63 6.26 2.14 10.32
CA VAL A 63 7.43 2.08 11.22
C VAL A 63 7.01 2.08 12.69
N ALA A 64 5.95 2.80 13.05
CA ALA A 64 5.43 2.82 14.42
C ALA A 64 4.83 1.46 14.86
N GLY A 65 4.37 0.68 13.88
CA GLY A 65 3.58 -0.54 14.11
C GLY A 65 2.14 -0.21 14.52
N TYR A 66 1.57 0.82 13.91
CA TYR A 66 0.23 1.35 14.19
C TYR A 66 -0.72 1.11 13.01
N PRO A 67 -2.04 1.09 13.26
CA PRO A 67 -3.01 0.81 12.21
C PRO A 67 -3.09 1.92 11.18
N ASN A 68 -3.25 1.52 9.91
CA ASN A 68 -3.38 2.41 8.77
C ASN A 68 -4.35 1.82 7.75
N LEU A 69 -5.39 2.57 7.41
CA LEU A 69 -6.49 2.17 6.54
C LEU A 69 -6.49 3.03 5.28
N SER A 70 -6.52 2.39 4.11
CA SER A 70 -6.65 3.09 2.82
C SER A 70 -8.08 3.01 2.32
N ILE A 71 -8.70 4.16 2.01
CA ILE A 71 -10.09 4.27 1.55
C ILE A 71 -10.13 4.99 0.20
N PRO A 72 -10.88 4.46 -0.80
CA PRO A 72 -11.13 5.19 -2.06
C PRO A 72 -11.93 6.46 -1.81
N VAL A 73 -11.50 7.58 -2.39
CA VAL A 73 -12.19 8.88 -2.26
C VAL A 73 -12.63 9.47 -3.60
N GLY A 74 -12.29 8.82 -4.72
CA GLY A 74 -12.76 9.22 -6.03
C GLY A 74 -11.97 8.60 -7.17
N ILE A 75 -12.29 9.04 -8.39
CA ILE A 75 -11.54 8.75 -9.62
C ILE A 75 -11.09 10.10 -10.18
N ARG A 76 -9.80 10.23 -10.52
CA ARG A 76 -9.27 11.43 -11.18
C ARG A 76 -9.71 11.46 -12.65
N ASP A 77 -9.66 12.63 -13.28
CA ASP A 77 -9.99 12.80 -14.72
C ASP A 77 -9.16 11.89 -15.65
N SER A 78 -7.98 11.46 -15.22
CA SER A 78 -7.14 10.48 -15.91
C SER A 78 -7.63 9.02 -15.81
N GLY A 79 -8.76 8.77 -15.16
CA GLY A 79 -9.30 7.43 -14.90
C GLY A 79 -8.60 6.67 -13.77
N ARG A 80 -7.66 7.31 -13.06
CA ARG A 80 -6.91 6.68 -11.96
C ARG A 80 -7.64 6.83 -10.62
N PRO A 81 -7.77 5.76 -9.81
CA PRO A 81 -8.33 5.86 -8.47
C PRO A 81 -7.54 6.84 -7.58
N ALA A 82 -8.26 7.66 -6.83
CA ALA A 82 -7.74 8.48 -5.74
C ALA A 82 -8.13 7.83 -4.40
N GLY A 83 -7.19 7.84 -3.45
CA GLY A 83 -7.41 7.30 -2.12
C GLY A 83 -6.95 8.26 -1.04
N MET A 84 -7.34 7.94 0.19
CA MET A 84 -6.91 8.59 1.41
C MET A 84 -6.44 7.52 2.39
N LEU A 85 -5.36 7.81 3.12
CA LEU A 85 -4.92 7.03 4.27
C LEU A 85 -5.53 7.62 5.54
N MET A 86 -5.92 6.77 6.47
CA MET A 86 -6.37 7.12 7.80
C MET A 86 -5.66 6.22 8.82
N TYR A 87 -4.93 6.82 9.75
CA TYR A 87 -4.15 6.08 10.75
C TYR A 87 -4.29 6.69 12.13
N SER A 88 -4.06 5.88 13.17
CA SER A 88 -4.16 6.29 14.57
C SER A 88 -3.06 5.58 15.38
N THR A 89 -3.21 5.52 16.70
CA THR A 89 -2.26 4.84 17.60
C THR A 89 -2.62 3.37 17.82
N PHE A 90 -1.85 2.69 18.68
CA PHE A 90 -1.97 1.27 18.99
C PHE A 90 -3.40 0.84 19.35
N LEU A 91 -3.87 -0.25 18.74
CA LEU A 91 -5.17 -0.89 19.00
C LEU A 91 -6.42 -0.03 18.69
N HIS A 92 -6.30 0.96 17.81
CA HIS A 92 -7.42 1.80 17.37
C HIS A 92 -8.07 1.32 16.05
N GLU A 93 -7.78 0.09 15.60
CA GLU A 93 -8.40 -0.53 14.42
C GLU A 93 -9.94 -0.47 14.44
N PRO A 94 -10.65 -0.78 15.56
CA PRO A 94 -12.10 -0.76 15.57
C PRO A 94 -12.68 0.63 15.25
N GLN A 95 -12.06 1.70 15.77
CA GLN A 95 -12.48 3.08 15.49
C GLN A 95 -12.19 3.47 14.04
N LEU A 96 -10.99 3.15 13.54
CA LEU A 96 -10.62 3.41 12.15
C LEU A 96 -11.53 2.70 11.15
N ILE A 97 -11.92 1.46 11.43
CA ILE A 97 -12.90 0.72 10.61
C ILE A 97 -14.26 1.42 10.64
N GLY A 98 -14.71 1.89 11.80
CA GLY A 98 -15.96 2.66 11.93
C GLY A 98 -15.95 3.94 11.10
N PHE A 99 -14.87 4.73 11.18
CA PHE A 99 -14.71 5.94 10.38
C PHE A 99 -14.62 5.64 8.88
N GLY A 100 -13.82 4.64 8.50
CA GLY A 100 -13.67 4.19 7.12
C GLY A 100 -15.00 3.75 6.52
N TYR A 101 -15.78 2.95 7.26
CA TYR A 101 -17.10 2.52 6.83
C TYR A 101 -18.06 3.69 6.62
N ALA A 102 -18.16 4.61 7.60
CA ALA A 102 -19.03 5.78 7.48
C ALA A 102 -18.69 6.62 6.25
N LEU A 103 -17.39 6.84 5.98
CA LEU A 103 -16.94 7.59 4.82
C LEU A 103 -17.19 6.83 3.51
N GLU A 104 -16.91 5.53 3.46
CA GLU A 104 -17.16 4.70 2.28
C GLU A 104 -18.65 4.70 1.90
N GLN A 105 -19.55 4.55 2.88
CA GLN A 105 -21.00 4.60 2.66
C GLN A 105 -21.47 5.97 2.17
N ALA A 106 -20.89 7.06 2.70
CA ALA A 106 -21.23 8.41 2.28
C ALA A 106 -20.74 8.74 0.86
N LEU A 107 -19.58 8.23 0.46
CA LEU A 107 -18.96 8.53 -0.83
C LEU A 107 -19.45 7.60 -1.95
N ASN A 108 -19.48 6.29 -1.71
CA ASN A 108 -19.82 5.25 -2.69
C ASN A 108 -19.12 5.44 -4.07
N VAL A 109 -17.84 5.82 -4.03
CA VAL A 109 -17.06 6.26 -5.21
C VAL A 109 -16.26 5.15 -5.88
N ARG A 110 -16.16 3.97 -5.26
CA ARG A 110 -15.39 2.85 -5.84
C ARG A 110 -16.04 2.40 -7.14
N GLN A 111 -15.27 2.38 -8.22
CA GLN A 111 -15.71 1.87 -9.51
C GLN A 111 -14.98 0.57 -9.85
N GLN A 112 -15.69 -0.35 -10.49
CA GLN A 112 -15.10 -1.58 -11.03
C GLN A 112 -14.17 -1.22 -12.20
N PRO A 113 -12.87 -1.55 -12.15
CA PRO A 113 -11.97 -1.29 -13.26
C PRO A 113 -12.39 -2.09 -14.50
N GLN A 114 -12.21 -1.50 -15.68
CA GLN A 114 -12.40 -2.16 -16.97
C GLN A 114 -11.06 -2.47 -17.62
N PHE A 115 -10.99 -3.56 -18.37
CA PHE A 115 -9.83 -3.84 -19.21
C PHE A 115 -9.81 -2.88 -20.39
N LEU A 116 -8.67 -2.21 -20.64
CA LEU A 116 -8.49 -1.31 -21.78
C LEU A 116 -7.98 -2.01 -23.06
N GLY A 117 -8.08 -3.35 -23.11
CA GLY A 117 -7.54 -4.18 -24.20
C GLY A 117 -6.27 -4.95 -23.80
N SER A 118 -5.64 -5.61 -24.78
CA SER A 118 -4.45 -6.44 -24.56
C SER A 118 -3.19 -5.59 -24.39
N ILE A 119 -2.37 -5.96 -23.40
CA ILE A 119 -1.03 -5.42 -23.18
C ILE A 119 -0.18 -5.65 -24.44
N ILE A 120 0.64 -4.67 -24.83
CA ILE A 120 1.71 -4.91 -25.81
C ILE A 120 2.56 -6.06 -25.27
N PRO A 121 2.85 -7.12 -26.06
CA PRO A 121 3.69 -8.21 -25.59
C PRO A 121 5.01 -7.64 -25.06
N ILE A 122 5.25 -7.78 -23.76
CA ILE A 122 6.52 -7.40 -23.16
C ILE A 122 7.56 -8.31 -23.83
N PRO A 123 8.62 -7.75 -24.45
CA PRO A 123 9.70 -8.56 -24.99
C PRO A 123 10.18 -9.51 -23.89
N ASN A 124 10.06 -10.80 -24.16
CA ASN A 124 10.21 -11.87 -23.19
C ASN A 124 11.68 -12.14 -22.81
N GLY A 125 12.49 -11.10 -22.60
CA GLY A 125 13.90 -11.18 -22.24
C GLY A 125 14.78 -12.09 -23.12
N GLY A 126 14.28 -12.59 -24.26
CA GLY A 126 14.88 -13.67 -25.03
C GLY A 126 14.75 -15.08 -24.42
N PHE A 127 14.03 -15.26 -23.30
CA PHE A 127 13.95 -16.53 -22.58
C PHE A 127 12.87 -17.49 -23.09
N CYS A 128 11.89 -17.01 -23.86
CA CYS A 128 10.88 -17.87 -24.48
C CYS A 128 11.02 -17.83 -26.01
N THR A 129 11.42 -18.95 -26.61
CA THR A 129 11.68 -19.07 -28.06
C THR A 129 10.45 -19.47 -28.89
N GLY A 130 9.27 -19.60 -28.27
CA GLY A 130 8.02 -19.94 -28.95
C GLY A 130 7.24 -18.70 -29.41
N GLN A 131 6.55 -18.81 -30.55
CA GLN A 131 5.62 -17.76 -30.99
C GLN A 131 4.59 -17.45 -29.90
N PRO A 132 4.32 -16.17 -29.58
CA PRO A 132 3.24 -15.83 -28.67
C PRO A 132 1.92 -16.36 -29.26
N ARG A 133 1.24 -17.25 -28.54
CA ARG A 133 -0.14 -17.65 -28.88
C ARG A 133 -0.98 -16.39 -28.97
N GLN A 134 -1.80 -16.27 -30.01
CA GLN A 134 -2.74 -15.15 -30.11
C GLN A 134 -3.56 -15.07 -28.82
N PRO A 135 -3.61 -13.90 -28.15
CA PRO A 135 -4.38 -13.76 -26.93
C PRO A 135 -5.86 -14.00 -27.25
N GLN A 136 -6.45 -15.02 -26.61
CA GLN A 136 -7.90 -15.15 -26.60
C GLN A 136 -8.47 -14.04 -25.70
N VAL A 137 -9.01 -13.00 -26.33
CA VAL A 137 -9.72 -11.95 -25.61
C VAL A 137 -11.05 -12.53 -25.14
N PHE A 138 -11.23 -12.61 -23.83
CA PHE A 138 -12.50 -13.03 -23.25
C PHE A 138 -13.53 -11.90 -23.46
N THR A 139 -14.49 -12.11 -24.37
CA THR A 139 -15.54 -11.12 -24.71
C THR A 139 -16.77 -11.18 -23.81
N ALA A 140 -16.81 -12.12 -22.85
CA ALA A 140 -17.92 -12.21 -21.92
C ALA A 140 -17.83 -11.10 -20.86
N GLY A 141 -18.93 -10.34 -20.70
CA GLY A 141 -19.05 -9.34 -19.65
C GLY A 141 -18.83 -9.98 -18.28
N ALA A 142 -17.81 -9.53 -17.55
CA ALA A 142 -17.51 -10.02 -16.22
C ALA A 142 -18.64 -9.62 -15.25
N ARG A 143 -19.55 -10.54 -14.95
CA ARG A 143 -20.42 -10.42 -13.76
C ARG A 143 -19.61 -10.80 -12.54
N LEU A 144 -18.85 -9.83 -12.03
CA LEU A 144 -18.21 -9.99 -10.74
C LEU A 144 -19.28 -9.80 -9.66
N PRO A 145 -19.47 -10.77 -8.75
CA PRO A 145 -20.41 -10.59 -7.65
C PRO A 145 -19.97 -9.37 -6.84
N ARG A 146 -20.93 -8.50 -6.49
CA ARG A 146 -20.71 -7.47 -5.48
C ARG A 146 -20.47 -8.20 -4.16
N ILE A 147 -19.24 -8.17 -3.68
CA ILE A 147 -18.91 -8.60 -2.33
C ILE A 147 -19.04 -7.33 -1.47
N PHE A 148 -19.93 -7.42 -0.48
CA PHE A 148 -20.22 -6.36 0.50
C PHE A 148 -19.00 -5.95 1.29
#